data_AF-A0A1Z5JMH5-F1
#
_entry.id   AF-A0A1Z5JMH5-F1
#
_cell.length_a   1.000
_cell.length_b   1.000
_cell.length_c   1.000
_cell.angle_alpha   90.00
_cell.angle_beta   90.00
_cell.angle_gamma   90.00
#
_symmetry.space_group_name_H-M   'P 1'
#
loop_
_entity.id
_entity.type
_entity.pdbx_description
1 polymer ?
#
loop_
_entity_poly.entity_id
_entity_poly.type
_entity_poly.pdbx_seq_one_letter_code
_entity_poly.pdbx_strand_id
1 'polypeptide(L)'
;MTTQGHSLKSILQRDALASWSGSRQLSSESDIPRATSRDPGSPQNPIDLRNVRIPEEGDEEGVGGGIETKIPSEGGWLAVMYRIGMWCSGPSVLVVIFLFSAFGLIYGASRELGYHLSLRHIFERVDWEREVSVAFIGNAYLFVNDMPRIMQAISKNQIHQNSVIHPGGSLGSLLITGNGMYNAWKTGTADLGQQYIKDYGRKEGVYDFGMCSVKQLLLGADEYMGYGNPYGAYKNDGLNPCIMDQYYYSYVAGILADEPVKWDYVVLAGQTKRMVVESARNDTLFELVNSYAPMLNQSGAIPLLVDTHAFWSDSTNMTGLGNDVPSFTANIQNGVKVYASALAEVLPRSQAPIIAPVGLAYLTVWEENYDLWRMLFVRDMVHASVYGSFLFACVLYMTIFGHRLPDNDFQFPSEVADLFATSRKLVGGNHYFPSQEEMSYLKNVAKRVVLKGYVPPSLPRHSSNR
;
A
#
# COMPACT_ATOMS: atom_id res chain seq x y z
N MET A 1 -1.10 3.45 -60.69
CA MET A 1 -0.50 4.75 -60.35
C MET A 1 -1.61 5.69 -59.94
N THR A 2 -1.69 6.01 -58.65
CA THR A 2 -1.96 7.31 -58.01
C THR A 2 -2.57 7.06 -56.63
N THR A 3 -1.77 7.46 -55.64
CA THR A 3 -1.98 7.46 -54.19
C THR A 3 -3.03 8.48 -53.74
N GLN A 4 -3.90 8.11 -52.81
CA GLN A 4 -4.53 9.06 -51.89
C GLN A 4 -4.47 8.53 -50.47
N GLY A 5 -3.76 9.27 -49.61
CA GLY A 5 -3.72 9.06 -48.18
C GLY A 5 -4.95 9.68 -47.52
N HIS A 6 -5.56 8.92 -46.61
CA HIS A 6 -6.64 9.42 -45.76
C HIS A 6 -6.07 9.82 -44.39
N SER A 7 -6.20 11.11 -44.09
CA SER A 7 -5.87 11.76 -42.84
C SER A 7 -6.89 11.39 -41.74
N LEU A 8 -6.37 10.93 -40.60
CA LEU A 8 -7.06 10.58 -39.36
C LEU A 8 -7.52 11.84 -38.59
N LYS A 9 -8.46 12.62 -39.16
CA LYS A 9 -9.13 13.73 -38.47
C LYS A 9 -10.64 13.74 -38.74
N SER A 10 -11.35 12.74 -38.23
CA SER A 10 -12.76 12.90 -37.82
C SER A 10 -13.30 11.59 -37.24
N ILE A 11 -13.31 11.48 -35.90
CA ILE A 11 -14.38 10.85 -35.10
C ILE A 11 -14.14 11.39 -33.68
N LEU A 12 -14.85 12.46 -33.33
CA LEU A 12 -15.00 12.92 -31.96
C LEU A 12 -16.50 13.10 -31.74
N GLN A 13 -17.16 12.04 -31.26
CA GLN A 13 -18.52 12.13 -30.73
C GLN A 13 -18.48 12.16 -29.19
N ARG A 14 -19.32 13.04 -28.67
CA ARG A 14 -19.54 13.38 -27.27
C ARG A 14 -20.31 12.25 -26.59
N ASP A 15 -19.89 11.85 -25.38
CA ASP A 15 -20.70 11.89 -24.15
C ASP A 15 -19.96 11.25 -22.97
N ALA A 16 -20.45 11.54 -21.76
CA ALA A 16 -20.13 10.92 -20.46
C ALA A 16 -18.87 11.37 -19.68
N LEU A 17 -18.64 12.68 -19.49
CA LEU A 17 -17.83 13.16 -18.33
C LEU A 17 -18.28 14.53 -17.76
N ALA A 18 -19.38 15.12 -18.26
CA ALA A 18 -19.81 16.47 -17.88
C ALA A 18 -20.51 16.58 -16.51
N SER A 19 -20.71 15.48 -15.77
CA SER A 19 -21.32 15.53 -14.43
C SER A 19 -20.30 15.59 -13.28
N TRP A 20 -18.99 15.56 -13.57
CA TRP A 20 -17.95 15.48 -12.53
C TRP A 20 -17.11 16.76 -12.36
N SER A 21 -17.37 17.81 -13.15
CA SER A 21 -16.84 19.16 -12.91
C SER A 21 -17.70 20.00 -11.97
N GLY A 22 -18.71 19.39 -11.34
CA GLY A 22 -19.64 20.04 -10.40
C GLY A 22 -19.18 20.06 -8.95
N SER A 23 -17.88 19.93 -8.66
CA SER A 23 -17.36 20.29 -7.35
C SER A 23 -17.35 21.80 -7.24
N ARG A 24 -18.35 22.38 -6.56
CA ARG A 24 -18.23 23.74 -6.00
C ARG A 24 -16.88 23.81 -5.29
N GLN A 25 -16.02 24.71 -5.78
CA GLN A 25 -14.90 25.21 -5.02
C GLN A 25 -15.43 25.67 -3.65
N LEU A 26 -15.12 24.92 -2.60
CA LEU A 26 -15.05 25.49 -1.26
C LEU A 26 -13.70 26.19 -1.17
N SER A 27 -13.67 27.40 -1.72
CA SER A 27 -12.63 28.39 -1.48
C SER A 27 -13.29 29.58 -0.79
N SER A 28 -13.17 29.65 0.52
CA SER A 28 -12.90 30.88 1.25
C SER A 28 -12.68 30.55 2.73
N GLU A 29 -11.53 30.98 3.22
CA GLU A 29 -11.25 31.25 4.63
C GLU A 29 -12.30 32.21 5.24
N SER A 30 -12.21 32.33 6.57
CA SER A 30 -12.97 33.19 7.48
C SER A 30 -14.43 32.80 7.70
N ASP A 31 -14.68 31.99 8.72
CA ASP A 31 -15.69 32.26 9.76
C ASP A 31 -15.59 31.19 10.87
N ILE A 32 -14.76 31.47 11.89
CA ILE A 32 -14.78 30.74 13.16
C ILE A 32 -15.68 31.54 14.12
N PRO A 33 -16.84 31.05 14.54
CA PRO A 33 -17.57 31.67 15.63
C PRO A 33 -16.81 31.43 16.94
N ARG A 34 -16.50 32.53 17.61
CA ARG A 34 -15.95 32.61 18.97
C ARG A 34 -16.89 31.86 19.94
N ALA A 35 -16.49 30.68 20.40
CA ALA A 35 -17.21 29.97 21.45
C ALA A 35 -16.99 30.69 22.79
N THR A 36 -18.06 31.27 23.31
CA THR A 36 -18.14 31.83 24.66
C THR A 36 -18.09 30.72 25.70
N SER A 37 -17.20 30.89 26.66
CA SER A 37 -17.06 30.09 27.87
C SER A 37 -18.37 29.93 28.65
N ARG A 38 -18.77 28.69 28.94
CA ARG A 38 -19.56 28.36 30.12
C ARG A 38 -19.04 27.08 30.75
N ASP A 39 -18.55 27.27 31.96
CA ASP A 39 -18.27 26.31 33.03
C ASP A 39 -19.46 25.34 33.21
N PRO A 40 -19.21 24.06 33.52
CA PRO A 40 -19.59 23.64 34.86
C PRO A 40 -18.63 22.61 35.51
N GLY A 41 -18.12 22.97 36.68
CA GLY A 41 -18.48 22.28 37.93
C GLY A 41 -18.03 20.82 38.08
N SER A 42 -16.90 20.65 38.79
CA SER A 42 -16.50 19.39 39.42
C SER A 42 -17.55 18.85 40.40
N PRO A 43 -17.53 17.54 40.68
CA PRO A 43 -17.16 17.16 42.03
C PRO A 43 -16.11 16.04 42.11
N GLN A 44 -15.31 16.18 43.17
CA GLN A 44 -14.26 15.29 43.65
C GLN A 44 -14.82 13.95 44.14
N ASN A 45 -14.06 12.87 43.93
CA ASN A 45 -13.72 11.90 44.99
C ASN A 45 -12.55 11.00 44.54
N PRO A 46 -11.49 10.83 45.34
CA PRO A 46 -10.37 9.94 45.03
C PRO A 46 -10.67 8.49 45.44
N ILE A 47 -10.29 7.54 44.58
CA ILE A 47 -10.32 6.11 44.88
C ILE A 47 -9.04 5.72 45.63
N ASP A 48 -9.25 5.13 46.81
CA ASP A 48 -8.25 4.57 47.72
C ASP A 48 -7.70 3.24 47.20
N LEU A 49 -6.41 3.20 46.88
CA LEU A 49 -5.67 1.99 46.53
C LEU A 49 -4.75 1.61 47.70
N ARG A 50 -5.33 1.07 48.76
CA ARG A 50 -4.62 0.28 49.77
C ARG A 50 -5.21 -1.13 49.78
N ASN A 51 -4.50 -2.07 49.16
CA ASN A 51 -4.34 -3.47 49.58
C ASN A 51 -3.76 -4.30 48.44
N VAL A 52 -2.43 -4.27 48.29
CA VAL A 52 -1.69 -5.40 47.71
C VAL A 52 -0.53 -5.70 48.65
N ARG A 53 -0.63 -6.85 49.30
CA ARG A 53 0.31 -7.37 50.30
C ARG A 53 1.33 -8.23 49.55
N ILE A 54 2.59 -7.82 49.56
CA ILE A 54 3.75 -8.62 49.12
C ILE A 54 4.29 -9.36 50.35
N PRO A 55 4.61 -10.65 50.30
CA PRO A 55 5.42 -11.30 51.33
C PRO A 55 6.91 -11.21 50.98
N GLU A 56 7.68 -10.76 51.98
CA GLU A 56 9.15 -10.75 52.04
C GLU A 56 9.76 -12.12 52.34
N GLU A 57 11.07 -12.14 52.11
CA GLU A 57 12.11 -13.13 52.33
C GLU A 57 12.08 -13.90 53.66
N GLY A 58 12.69 -15.10 53.62
CA GLY A 58 13.13 -15.85 54.78
C GLY A 58 14.50 -16.48 54.49
N ASP A 59 15.46 -16.12 55.33
CA ASP A 59 16.87 -16.52 55.32
C ASP A 59 17.16 -17.90 55.97
N GLU A 60 18.34 -18.41 55.61
CA GLU A 60 19.40 -19.00 56.46
C GLU A 60 19.49 -20.50 56.87
N GLU A 61 20.78 -20.93 56.91
CA GLU A 61 21.45 -22.09 57.53
C GLU A 61 21.26 -23.51 56.94
N GLY A 62 22.24 -24.41 56.81
CA GLY A 62 23.67 -24.47 57.16
C GLY A 62 24.14 -25.95 57.26
N VAL A 63 25.45 -26.18 57.06
CA VAL A 63 26.29 -27.30 57.58
C VAL A 63 26.36 -28.66 56.83
N GLY A 64 27.60 -29.06 56.44
CA GLY A 64 28.15 -30.36 56.87
C GLY A 64 28.81 -31.33 55.85
N GLY A 65 30.14 -31.23 55.69
CA GLY A 65 31.12 -32.33 55.82
C GLY A 65 31.23 -33.46 54.77
N GLY A 66 32.46 -33.72 54.29
CA GLY A 66 32.83 -35.02 53.70
C GLY A 66 34.06 -35.01 52.79
N ILE A 67 35.25 -35.22 53.38
CA ILE A 67 36.53 -35.44 52.68
C ILE A 67 36.63 -36.91 52.26
N GLU A 68 36.99 -37.20 51.01
CA GLU A 68 37.72 -38.42 50.67
C GLU A 68 38.79 -38.14 49.61
N THR A 69 40.02 -38.54 49.94
CA THR A 69 41.25 -38.33 49.18
C THR A 69 41.59 -39.58 48.37
N LYS A 70 41.91 -39.41 47.08
CA LYS A 70 42.72 -40.36 46.31
C LYS A 70 43.61 -39.61 45.31
N ILE A 71 44.91 -39.81 45.44
CA ILE A 71 46.02 -39.40 44.55
C ILE A 71 46.92 -40.65 44.45
N PRO A 72 47.74 -40.91 43.39
CA PRO A 72 47.70 -40.57 41.96
C PRO A 72 47.95 -41.80 41.05
N SER A 73 47.91 -41.62 39.72
CA SER A 73 48.91 -42.27 38.86
C SER A 73 49.25 -41.39 37.64
N GLU A 74 50.50 -40.96 37.64
CA GLU A 74 51.39 -40.59 36.53
C GLU A 74 50.80 -40.39 35.12
N GLY A 75 50.86 -39.13 34.67
CA GLY A 75 50.55 -38.69 33.30
C GLY A 75 50.75 -37.19 33.19
N GLY A 76 51.95 -36.72 33.55
CA GLY A 76 52.26 -35.31 33.82
C GLY A 76 51.98 -34.35 32.65
N TRP A 77 51.59 -33.13 33.02
CA TRP A 77 51.36 -31.94 32.19
C TRP A 77 52.40 -31.68 31.07
N LEU A 78 53.62 -32.20 31.20
CA LEU A 78 54.62 -32.17 30.13
C LEU A 78 54.19 -32.92 28.85
N ALA A 79 53.44 -34.02 28.97
CA ALA A 79 52.94 -34.78 27.82
C ALA A 79 51.85 -34.02 27.04
N VAL A 80 51.09 -33.17 27.73
CA VAL A 80 50.07 -32.28 27.13
C VAL A 80 50.76 -31.10 26.43
N MET A 81 51.77 -30.49 27.06
CA MET A 81 52.53 -29.41 26.44
C MET A 81 53.34 -29.86 25.22
N TYR A 82 53.87 -31.09 25.20
CA TYR A 82 54.59 -31.64 24.05
C TYR A 82 53.66 -31.95 22.85
N ARG A 83 52.39 -32.32 23.11
CA ARG A 83 51.38 -32.53 22.05
C ARG A 83 50.85 -31.21 21.47
N ILE A 84 50.73 -30.16 22.28
CA ILE A 84 50.34 -28.82 21.82
C ILE A 84 51.49 -28.17 21.03
N GLY A 85 52.76 -28.35 21.46
CA GLY A 85 53.93 -27.85 20.74
C GLY A 85 54.12 -28.44 19.34
N MET A 86 53.76 -29.71 19.13
CA MET A 86 53.81 -30.35 17.79
C MET A 86 52.69 -29.91 16.85
N TRP A 87 51.57 -29.39 17.37
CA TRP A 87 50.51 -28.81 16.54
C TRP A 87 50.83 -27.39 16.05
N CYS A 88 51.85 -26.73 16.65
CA CYS A 88 52.21 -25.35 16.37
C CYS A 88 53.41 -25.16 15.42
N SER A 89 54.02 -26.24 14.90
CA SER A 89 55.23 -26.14 14.04
C SER A 89 55.09 -26.81 12.66
N GLY A 90 53.90 -27.30 12.32
CA GLY A 90 53.62 -27.93 11.03
C GLY A 90 52.89 -27.04 10.01
N PRO A 91 52.88 -27.41 8.71
CA PRO A 91 52.18 -26.69 7.64
C PRO A 91 50.67 -26.49 7.90
N SER A 92 50.08 -27.24 8.83
CA SER A 92 48.73 -27.07 9.34
C SER A 92 48.48 -25.71 10.01
N VAL A 93 49.47 -25.11 10.71
CA VAL A 93 49.32 -23.76 11.28
C VAL A 93 49.27 -22.71 10.18
N LEU A 94 50.09 -22.87 9.14
CA LEU A 94 50.09 -21.97 7.99
C LEU A 94 48.75 -22.07 7.24
N VAL A 95 48.14 -23.26 7.15
CA VAL A 95 46.80 -23.42 6.58
C VAL A 95 45.75 -22.71 7.43
N VAL A 96 45.80 -22.83 8.76
CA VAL A 96 44.83 -22.15 9.64
C VAL A 96 45.01 -20.63 9.59
N ILE A 97 46.24 -20.12 9.65
CA ILE A 97 46.53 -18.69 9.51
C ILE A 97 46.08 -18.20 8.13
N PHE A 98 46.38 -18.94 7.06
CA PHE A 98 45.94 -18.59 5.70
C PHE A 98 44.42 -18.58 5.58
N LEU A 99 43.71 -19.52 6.22
CA LEU A 99 42.25 -19.55 6.24
C LEU A 99 41.67 -18.37 7.02
N PHE A 100 42.24 -18.01 8.18
CA PHE A 100 41.80 -16.84 8.94
C PHE A 100 42.13 -15.52 8.25
N SER A 101 43.29 -15.42 7.59
CA SER A 101 43.65 -14.26 6.77
C SER A 101 42.80 -14.16 5.50
N ALA A 102 42.48 -15.28 4.86
CA ALA A 102 41.57 -15.33 3.72
C ALA A 102 40.15 -14.95 4.13
N PHE A 103 39.64 -15.47 5.26
CA PHE A 103 38.35 -15.06 5.80
C PHE A 103 38.33 -13.60 6.25
N GLY A 104 39.42 -13.11 6.86
CA GLY A 104 39.57 -11.72 7.25
C GLY A 104 39.64 -10.77 6.04
N LEU A 105 40.30 -11.19 4.96
CA LEU A 105 40.32 -10.45 3.69
C LEU A 105 38.98 -10.53 2.96
N ILE A 106 38.28 -11.66 2.99
CA ILE A 106 36.91 -11.78 2.43
C ILE A 106 35.93 -10.93 3.24
N TYR A 107 36.05 -10.93 4.57
CA TYR A 107 35.21 -10.13 5.45
C TYR A 107 35.52 -8.62 5.34
N GLY A 108 36.81 -8.26 5.29
CA GLY A 108 37.28 -6.90 5.06
C GLY A 108 36.89 -6.37 3.68
N ALA A 109 37.09 -7.17 2.63
CA ALA A 109 36.62 -6.88 1.30
C ALA A 109 35.09 -6.81 1.25
N SER A 110 34.34 -7.62 2.00
CA SER A 110 32.88 -7.52 2.05
C SER A 110 32.37 -6.24 2.74
N ARG A 111 33.14 -5.66 3.66
CA ARG A 111 32.82 -4.36 4.28
C ARG A 111 33.19 -3.17 3.40
N GLU A 112 34.30 -3.24 2.66
CA GLU A 112 34.68 -2.18 1.71
C GLU A 112 33.92 -2.27 0.37
N LEU A 113 33.45 -3.46 -0.01
CA LEU A 113 32.56 -3.73 -1.15
C LEU A 113 31.10 -3.85 -0.71
N GLY A 114 30.69 -3.04 0.29
CA GLY A 114 29.37 -3.01 0.93
C GLY A 114 28.17 -2.63 0.03
N TYR A 115 28.35 -2.71 -1.28
CA TYR A 115 27.30 -2.76 -2.30
C TYR A 115 27.88 -3.54 -3.49
N HIS A 116 27.72 -4.87 -3.57
CA HIS A 116 27.41 -5.56 -4.85
C HIS A 116 27.46 -7.10 -4.87
N LEU A 117 27.90 -7.83 -3.85
CA LEU A 117 27.99 -9.30 -3.93
C LEU A 117 27.14 -10.02 -2.88
N SER A 118 25.82 -9.84 -2.98
CA SER A 118 24.82 -10.78 -2.44
C SER A 118 24.76 -12.02 -3.35
N LEU A 119 25.69 -12.95 -3.18
CA LEU A 119 25.66 -14.27 -3.84
C LEU A 119 24.87 -15.32 -3.04
N ARG A 120 23.97 -14.90 -2.13
CA ARG A 120 23.06 -15.82 -1.40
C ARG A 120 21.58 -15.48 -1.55
N HIS A 121 21.21 -14.99 -2.73
CA HIS A 121 19.97 -15.37 -3.42
C HIS A 121 20.00 -16.85 -3.86
N ILE A 122 20.47 -17.77 -3.00
CA ILE A 122 20.32 -19.22 -3.23
C ILE A 122 18.85 -19.51 -2.96
N PHE A 123 18.05 -19.38 -4.02
CA PHE A 123 16.62 -19.68 -4.07
C PHE A 123 15.86 -19.25 -2.81
N GLU A 124 15.66 -17.94 -2.62
CA GLU A 124 14.30 -17.55 -2.22
C GLU A 124 13.43 -18.13 -3.34
N ARG A 125 12.84 -19.29 -3.07
CA ARG A 125 11.84 -19.87 -3.95
C ARG A 125 10.80 -18.77 -4.09
N VAL A 126 10.72 -18.23 -5.29
CA VAL A 126 9.61 -17.37 -5.65
C VAL A 126 8.38 -18.22 -5.41
N ASP A 127 7.64 -17.87 -4.36
CA ASP A 127 6.44 -18.58 -3.97
C ASP A 127 5.31 -18.05 -4.83
N TRP A 128 5.29 -18.55 -6.07
CA TRP A 128 4.28 -18.21 -7.05
C TRP A 128 2.89 -18.64 -6.62
N GLU A 129 2.73 -19.40 -5.53
CA GLU A 129 1.46 -19.86 -5.00
C GLU A 129 1.09 -19.18 -3.67
N ARG A 130 1.88 -18.19 -3.24
CA ARG A 130 1.62 -17.44 -2.01
C ARG A 130 0.30 -16.68 -2.13
N GLU A 131 -0.66 -17.03 -1.29
CA GLU A 131 -1.86 -16.21 -1.11
C GLU A 131 -1.59 -15.03 -0.16
N VAL A 132 -2.15 -13.87 -0.47
CA VAL A 132 -2.05 -12.66 0.35
C VAL A 132 -3.39 -11.93 0.44
N SER A 133 -3.72 -11.42 1.61
CA SER A 133 -4.90 -10.58 1.82
C SER A 133 -4.51 -9.11 1.76
N VAL A 134 -5.17 -8.33 0.91
CA VAL A 134 -4.87 -6.91 0.67
C VAL A 134 -6.11 -6.03 0.83
N ALA A 135 -6.04 -5.10 1.78
CA ALA A 135 -7.03 -4.04 1.94
C ALA A 135 -6.68 -2.83 1.05
N PHE A 136 -7.65 -2.27 0.36
CA PHE A 136 -7.48 -1.09 -0.50
C PHE A 136 -8.24 0.11 0.04
N ILE A 137 -7.52 1.19 0.38
CA ILE A 137 -8.11 2.44 0.87
C ILE A 137 -7.65 3.59 0.00
N GLY A 138 -8.60 4.32 -0.60
CA GLY A 138 -8.24 5.46 -1.43
C GLY A 138 -9.36 6.02 -2.27
N ASN A 139 -9.01 6.51 -3.46
CA ASN A 139 -9.88 7.35 -4.26
C ASN A 139 -9.93 6.91 -5.73
N ALA A 140 -10.15 7.86 -6.65
CA ALA A 140 -10.19 7.60 -8.08
C ALA A 140 -9.00 6.78 -8.60
N TYR A 141 -7.83 6.81 -7.96
CA TYR A 141 -6.69 5.97 -8.33
C TYR A 141 -6.95 4.46 -8.19
N LEU A 142 -7.78 4.07 -7.22
CA LEU A 142 -8.15 2.67 -6.99
C LEU A 142 -9.52 2.35 -7.59
N PHE A 143 -10.40 3.35 -7.70
CA PHE A 143 -11.71 3.20 -8.33
C PHE A 143 -11.64 3.08 -9.85
N VAL A 144 -10.82 3.91 -10.51
CA VAL A 144 -10.75 3.92 -11.98
C VAL A 144 -10.20 2.58 -12.46
N ASN A 145 -11.05 1.87 -13.22
CA ASN A 145 -10.85 0.52 -13.70
C ASN A 145 -10.81 -0.58 -12.61
N ASP A 146 -11.16 -0.24 -11.37
CA ASP A 146 -11.28 -1.17 -10.25
C ASP A 146 -9.98 -1.91 -9.92
N MET A 147 -8.98 -1.15 -9.46
CA MET A 147 -7.66 -1.68 -9.08
C MET A 147 -7.73 -2.92 -8.17
N PRO A 148 -8.60 -2.99 -7.13
CA PRO A 148 -8.70 -4.21 -6.34
C PRO A 148 -9.02 -5.47 -7.17
N ARG A 149 -9.99 -5.40 -8.11
CA ARG A 149 -10.33 -6.54 -8.98
C ARG A 149 -9.22 -6.85 -9.99
N ILE A 150 -8.53 -5.84 -10.52
CA ILE A 150 -7.35 -6.05 -11.37
C ILE A 150 -6.26 -6.77 -10.58
N MET A 151 -6.00 -6.39 -9.33
CA MET A 151 -4.98 -7.02 -8.48
C MET A 151 -5.33 -8.49 -8.18
N GLN A 152 -6.61 -8.78 -7.93
CA GLN A 152 -7.09 -10.16 -7.82
C GLN A 152 -6.86 -10.95 -9.12
N ALA A 153 -7.20 -10.38 -10.28
CA ALA A 153 -7.05 -11.05 -11.58
C ALA A 153 -5.57 -11.25 -11.98
N ILE A 154 -4.73 -10.23 -11.83
CA ILE A 154 -3.31 -10.27 -12.22
C ILE A 154 -2.49 -11.24 -11.37
N SER A 155 -2.95 -11.51 -10.15
CA SER A 155 -2.39 -12.52 -9.25
C SER A 155 -3.02 -13.90 -9.39
N LYS A 156 -3.88 -14.12 -10.41
CA LYS A 156 -4.62 -15.37 -10.61
C LYS A 156 -5.39 -15.82 -9.35
N ASN A 157 -6.02 -14.86 -8.67
CA ASN A 157 -6.77 -15.01 -7.42
C ASN A 157 -5.93 -15.31 -6.17
N GLN A 158 -4.61 -15.11 -6.20
CA GLN A 158 -3.78 -15.20 -4.99
C GLN A 158 -3.92 -13.98 -4.08
N ILE A 159 -4.36 -12.85 -4.62
CA ILE A 159 -4.76 -11.69 -3.83
C ILE A 159 -6.24 -11.81 -3.45
N HIS A 160 -6.50 -11.99 -2.16
CA HIS A 160 -7.82 -11.78 -1.56
C HIS A 160 -7.95 -10.29 -1.22
N GLN A 161 -9.03 -9.64 -1.64
CA GLN A 161 -9.15 -8.19 -1.51
C GLN A 161 -10.49 -7.71 -0.99
N ASN A 162 -10.44 -6.59 -0.29
CA ASN A 162 -11.60 -5.74 -0.06
C ASN A 162 -11.16 -4.27 -0.02
N SER A 163 -12.12 -3.34 -0.09
CA SER A 163 -11.82 -1.94 -0.30
C SER A 163 -12.78 -0.97 0.37
N VAL A 164 -12.26 0.19 0.77
CA VAL A 164 -13.02 1.40 1.06
C VAL A 164 -12.52 2.47 0.11
N ILE A 165 -13.32 2.77 -0.91
CA ILE A 165 -12.93 3.70 -1.96
C ILE A 165 -13.96 4.81 -2.08
N HIS A 166 -13.50 6.04 -2.25
CA HIS A 166 -14.35 7.21 -2.47
C HIS A 166 -13.70 8.11 -3.53
N PRO A 167 -14.27 8.31 -4.74
CA PRO A 167 -13.46 8.74 -5.87
C PRO A 167 -12.95 10.17 -5.73
N GLY A 168 -13.68 11.03 -5.02
CA GLY A 168 -13.26 12.39 -4.70
C GLY A 168 -12.52 12.54 -3.37
N GLY A 169 -12.27 11.44 -2.66
CA GLY A 169 -11.77 11.46 -1.30
C GLY A 169 -10.25 11.66 -1.16
N SER A 170 -9.84 12.31 -0.08
CA SER A 170 -8.53 12.14 0.55
C SER A 170 -8.61 11.03 1.61
N LEU A 171 -7.46 10.48 2.02
CA LEU A 171 -7.40 9.49 3.11
C LEU A 171 -8.10 9.99 4.40
N GLY A 172 -7.98 11.28 4.72
CA GLY A 172 -8.71 11.89 5.82
C GLY A 172 -10.22 11.93 5.61
N SER A 173 -10.68 12.35 4.43
CA SER A 173 -12.13 12.38 4.16
C SER A 173 -12.77 10.99 4.19
N LEU A 174 -12.05 9.92 3.82
CA LEU A 174 -12.54 8.55 3.90
C LEU A 174 -12.84 8.11 5.34
N LEU A 175 -12.17 8.67 6.35
CA LEU A 175 -12.49 8.42 7.76
C LEU A 175 -13.85 9.03 8.15
N ILE A 176 -14.29 10.07 7.43
CA ILE A 176 -15.50 10.85 7.75
C ILE A 176 -16.68 10.39 6.89
N THR A 177 -16.48 10.07 5.62
CA THR A 177 -17.55 9.68 4.69
C THR A 177 -17.65 8.17 4.50
N GLY A 178 -16.57 7.43 4.78
CA GLY A 178 -16.46 6.01 4.47
C GLY A 178 -16.39 5.75 2.97
N ASN A 179 -16.88 4.58 2.56
CA ASN A 179 -16.91 4.17 1.16
C ASN A 179 -17.90 5.03 0.36
N GLY A 180 -17.57 5.41 -0.87
CA GLY A 180 -18.39 6.26 -1.73
C GLY A 180 -18.94 5.56 -2.98
N MET A 181 -18.97 4.23 -3.00
CA MET A 181 -19.22 3.45 -4.22
C MET A 181 -20.68 3.12 -4.49
N TYR A 182 -21.62 3.53 -3.63
CA TYR A 182 -23.02 3.08 -3.70
C TYR A 182 -23.67 3.27 -5.07
N ASN A 183 -23.41 4.40 -5.74
CA ASN A 183 -23.94 4.63 -7.09
C ASN A 183 -22.97 4.15 -8.18
N ALA A 184 -21.67 4.14 -7.89
CA ALA A 184 -20.64 3.91 -8.90
C ALA A 184 -20.51 2.43 -9.28
N TRP A 185 -20.78 1.51 -8.34
CA TRP A 185 -20.65 0.06 -8.53
C TRP A 185 -21.98 -0.68 -8.48
N LYS A 186 -23.11 -0.02 -8.73
CA LYS A 186 -24.37 -0.70 -9.08
C LYS A 186 -24.32 -1.16 -10.54
N THR A 187 -23.52 -2.18 -10.80
CA THR A 187 -23.29 -2.72 -12.15
C THR A 187 -23.53 -4.23 -12.18
N GLY A 188 -23.72 -4.80 -13.36
CA GLY A 188 -23.90 -6.24 -13.50
C GLY A 188 -22.69 -7.06 -13.03
N THR A 189 -21.47 -6.55 -13.16
CA THR A 189 -20.25 -7.24 -12.68
C THR A 189 -20.09 -7.16 -11.17
N ALA A 190 -20.75 -6.19 -10.51
CA ALA A 190 -20.79 -6.09 -9.06
C ALA A 190 -21.97 -6.85 -8.43
N ASP A 191 -22.93 -7.35 -9.21
CA ASP A 191 -24.10 -8.06 -8.68
C ASP A 191 -23.66 -9.37 -8.01
N LEU A 192 -24.04 -9.55 -6.74
CA LEU A 192 -23.71 -10.70 -5.92
C LEU A 192 -24.70 -11.87 -6.11
N GLY A 193 -25.69 -11.71 -7.00
CA GLY A 193 -26.73 -12.71 -7.26
C GLY A 193 -27.76 -12.83 -6.13
N GLN A 194 -27.63 -12.02 -5.08
CA GLN A 194 -28.58 -11.95 -3.98
C GLN A 194 -29.62 -10.87 -4.28
N GLN A 195 -30.88 -11.15 -3.91
CA GLN A 195 -31.98 -10.21 -4.10
C GLN A 195 -32.75 -10.05 -2.80
N TYR A 196 -33.22 -8.83 -2.57
CA TYR A 196 -34.11 -8.51 -1.47
C TYR A 196 -35.37 -7.82 -1.97
N ILE A 197 -36.44 -7.91 -1.19
CA ILE A 197 -37.71 -7.23 -1.47
C ILE A 197 -37.66 -5.86 -0.81
N LYS A 198 -37.61 -4.81 -1.64
CA LYS A 198 -37.75 -3.42 -1.23
C LYS A 198 -39.22 -3.00 -1.24
N ASP A 199 -39.50 -1.75 -0.86
CA ASP A 199 -40.82 -1.13 -0.83
C ASP A 199 -41.70 -1.57 -2.02
N TYR A 200 -42.96 -1.91 -1.71
CA TYR A 200 -43.98 -2.33 -2.69
C TYR A 200 -43.65 -3.63 -3.47
N GLY A 201 -42.84 -4.52 -2.89
CA GLY A 201 -42.60 -5.85 -3.48
C GLY A 201 -41.55 -5.86 -4.59
N ARG A 202 -40.88 -4.74 -4.85
CA ARG A 202 -39.84 -4.65 -5.88
C ARG A 202 -38.60 -5.41 -5.43
N LYS A 203 -38.09 -6.31 -6.28
CA LYS A 203 -36.80 -6.96 -6.04
C LYS A 203 -35.66 -6.02 -6.44
N GLU A 204 -34.68 -5.85 -5.55
CA GLU A 204 -33.41 -5.15 -5.84
C GLU A 204 -32.24 -6.10 -5.54
N GLY A 205 -31.17 -6.01 -6.33
CA GLY A 205 -29.96 -6.81 -6.17
C GLY A 205 -29.06 -6.25 -5.07
N VAL A 206 -28.24 -7.13 -4.48
CA VAL A 206 -27.13 -6.73 -3.61
C VAL A 206 -25.86 -6.67 -4.47
N TYR A 207 -25.10 -5.58 -4.35
CA TYR A 207 -23.90 -5.36 -5.17
C TYR A 207 -22.66 -5.28 -4.27
N ASP A 208 -21.52 -5.76 -4.76
CA ASP A 208 -20.23 -5.61 -4.11
C ASP A 208 -19.77 -4.14 -4.18
N PHE A 209 -19.98 -3.41 -3.08
CA PHE A 209 -19.45 -2.06 -2.92
C PHE A 209 -18.10 -2.01 -2.21
N GLY A 210 -17.60 -3.13 -1.69
CA GLY A 210 -16.56 -3.17 -0.66
C GLY A 210 -17.08 -2.84 0.76
N MET A 211 -16.17 -2.60 1.71
CA MET A 211 -16.52 -2.33 3.11
C MET A 211 -17.09 -0.92 3.33
N CYS A 212 -17.91 -0.74 4.36
CA CYS A 212 -18.64 0.50 4.63
C CYS A 212 -17.73 1.66 5.07
N SER A 213 -16.73 1.36 5.88
CA SER A 213 -15.82 2.34 6.49
C SER A 213 -14.41 1.78 6.61
N VAL A 214 -13.44 2.68 6.78
CA VAL A 214 -12.04 2.32 7.04
C VAL A 214 -11.91 1.46 8.31
N LYS A 215 -12.61 1.85 9.37
CA LYS A 215 -12.57 1.12 10.65
C LYS A 215 -13.10 -0.30 10.49
N GLN A 216 -14.24 -0.46 9.83
CA GLN A 216 -14.81 -1.78 9.55
C GLN A 216 -13.87 -2.63 8.67
N LEU A 217 -13.26 -2.03 7.64
CA LEU A 217 -12.31 -2.73 6.79
C LEU A 217 -11.08 -3.23 7.56
N LEU A 218 -10.54 -2.45 8.49
CA LEU A 218 -9.29 -2.79 9.17
C LEU A 218 -9.48 -3.62 10.44
N LEU A 219 -10.62 -3.45 11.13
CA LEU A 219 -10.87 -4.06 12.44
C LEU A 219 -12.01 -5.09 12.42
N GLY A 220 -12.70 -5.25 11.28
CA GLY A 220 -13.85 -6.14 11.14
C GLY A 220 -15.14 -5.64 11.79
N ALA A 221 -15.12 -4.46 12.42
CA ALA A 221 -16.29 -3.87 13.03
C ALA A 221 -16.20 -2.34 13.05
N ASP A 222 -17.36 -1.70 13.05
CA ASP A 222 -17.49 -0.27 13.28
C ASP A 222 -18.83 0.00 13.95
N GLU A 223 -18.78 0.20 15.26
CA GLU A 223 -19.95 0.45 16.12
C GLU A 223 -20.68 1.76 15.80
N TYR A 224 -20.06 2.64 15.02
CA TYR A 224 -20.66 3.90 14.59
C TYR A 224 -21.23 3.85 13.18
N MET A 225 -21.08 2.71 12.47
CA MET A 225 -21.63 2.50 11.15
C MET A 225 -23.01 1.84 11.23
N GLY A 226 -23.97 2.37 10.47
CA GLY A 226 -25.30 1.78 10.38
C GLY A 226 -26.19 2.47 9.35
N TYR A 227 -27.23 1.76 8.94
CA TYR A 227 -28.23 2.29 8.01
C TYR A 227 -28.88 3.58 8.53
N GLY A 228 -28.95 4.60 7.67
CA GLY A 228 -29.45 5.92 8.03
C GLY A 228 -28.51 6.75 8.91
N ASN A 229 -27.27 6.30 9.16
CA ASN A 229 -26.28 6.98 9.99
C ASN A 229 -26.81 7.35 11.40
N PRO A 230 -27.25 6.36 12.20
CA PRO A 230 -28.00 6.60 13.42
C PRO A 230 -27.18 7.31 14.51
N TYR A 231 -25.85 7.19 14.46
CA TYR A 231 -24.93 7.77 15.44
C TYR A 231 -24.40 9.15 15.04
N GLY A 232 -24.63 9.60 13.79
CA GLY A 232 -24.12 10.87 13.29
C GLY A 232 -22.60 10.97 13.18
N ALA A 233 -21.87 9.86 13.34
CA ALA A 233 -20.40 9.84 13.28
C ALA A 233 -19.87 10.03 11.85
N TYR A 234 -20.66 9.64 10.85
CA TYR A 234 -20.30 9.78 9.44
C TYR A 234 -20.97 10.99 8.81
N LYS A 235 -20.28 11.68 7.90
CA LYS A 235 -20.90 12.67 7.02
C LYS A 235 -21.64 11.93 5.90
N ASN A 236 -22.96 11.96 5.94
CA ASN A 236 -23.79 11.39 4.88
C ASN A 236 -23.76 12.30 3.63
N ASP A 237 -23.01 11.87 2.61
CA ASP A 237 -22.94 12.51 1.29
C ASP A 237 -23.80 11.79 0.24
N GLY A 238 -24.61 10.81 0.66
CA GLY A 238 -25.46 10.02 -0.21
C GLY A 238 -24.73 8.91 -0.98
N LEU A 239 -23.45 8.63 -0.66
CA LEU A 239 -22.62 7.69 -1.41
C LEU A 239 -22.18 6.45 -0.61
N ASN A 240 -22.36 6.46 0.71
CA ASN A 240 -21.98 5.32 1.54
C ASN A 240 -22.99 4.17 1.46
N PRO A 241 -22.59 2.99 0.96
CA PRO A 241 -23.55 1.93 0.67
C PRO A 241 -24.29 1.45 1.93
N CYS A 242 -23.65 1.47 3.09
CA CYS A 242 -24.26 0.98 4.33
C CYS A 242 -25.13 2.01 5.02
N ILE A 243 -24.91 3.31 4.75
CA ILE A 243 -25.83 4.37 5.15
C ILE A 243 -27.06 4.37 4.23
N MET A 244 -26.86 4.08 2.93
CA MET A 244 -27.89 4.21 1.89
C MET A 244 -28.73 2.94 1.67
N ASP A 245 -28.25 1.77 2.09
CA ASP A 245 -28.91 0.50 1.84
C ASP A 245 -28.84 -0.43 3.07
N GLN A 246 -29.98 -0.61 3.72
CA GLN A 246 -30.10 -1.44 4.90
C GLN A 246 -29.73 -2.90 4.62
N TYR A 247 -30.07 -3.41 3.44
CA TYR A 247 -29.80 -4.80 3.08
C TYR A 247 -28.32 -5.02 2.82
N TYR A 248 -27.66 -4.05 2.19
CA TYR A 248 -26.21 -4.11 2.05
C TYR A 248 -25.49 -4.04 3.41
N TYR A 249 -25.95 -3.17 4.32
CA TYR A 249 -25.43 -3.15 5.69
C TYR A 249 -25.56 -4.51 6.38
N SER A 250 -26.73 -5.14 6.29
CA SER A 250 -26.95 -6.49 6.84
C SER A 250 -26.09 -7.56 6.17
N TYR A 251 -25.91 -7.48 4.84
CA TYR A 251 -25.03 -8.38 4.09
C TYR A 251 -23.58 -8.28 4.58
N VAL A 252 -23.04 -7.07 4.71
CA VAL A 252 -21.67 -6.83 5.21
C VAL A 252 -21.52 -7.33 6.65
N ALA A 253 -22.51 -7.07 7.51
CA ALA A 253 -22.50 -7.57 8.89
C ALA A 253 -22.50 -9.11 8.94
N GLY A 254 -23.19 -9.77 8.00
CA GLY A 254 -23.16 -11.23 7.84
C GLY A 254 -21.77 -11.74 7.46
N ILE A 255 -21.15 -11.17 6.42
CA ILE A 255 -19.79 -11.56 6.00
C ILE A 255 -18.79 -11.48 7.17
N LEU A 256 -18.82 -10.37 7.91
CA LEU A 256 -17.87 -10.13 9.01
C LEU A 256 -18.11 -11.03 10.22
N ALA A 257 -19.30 -11.61 10.36
CA ALA A 257 -19.58 -12.60 11.39
C ALA A 257 -18.96 -13.97 11.07
N ASP A 258 -18.84 -14.29 9.78
CA ASP A 258 -18.39 -15.60 9.30
C ASP A 258 -16.85 -15.65 9.09
N GLU A 259 -16.23 -14.53 8.69
CA GLU A 259 -14.81 -14.48 8.34
C GLU A 259 -14.04 -13.40 9.12
N PRO A 260 -13.02 -13.78 9.93
CA PRO A 260 -12.20 -12.81 10.64
C PRO A 260 -11.36 -11.98 9.66
N VAL A 261 -11.46 -10.67 9.78
CA VAL A 261 -10.69 -9.71 8.97
C VAL A 261 -9.20 -9.83 9.30
N LYS A 262 -8.40 -10.19 8.30
CA LYS A 262 -6.94 -10.23 8.40
C LYS A 262 -6.31 -9.77 7.09
N TRP A 263 -5.35 -8.86 7.19
CA TRP A 263 -4.66 -8.29 6.04
C TRP A 263 -3.15 -8.45 6.18
N ASP A 264 -2.48 -8.87 5.11
CA ASP A 264 -1.02 -8.81 5.02
C ASP A 264 -0.57 -7.39 4.66
N TYR A 265 -1.31 -6.74 3.76
CA TYR A 265 -1.03 -5.39 3.30
C TYR A 265 -2.27 -4.49 3.32
N VAL A 266 -2.05 -3.21 3.63
CA VAL A 266 -3.06 -2.15 3.46
C VAL A 266 -2.51 -1.15 2.44
N VAL A 267 -3.06 -1.17 1.23
CA VAL A 267 -2.73 -0.23 0.16
C VAL A 267 -3.43 1.09 0.44
N LEU A 268 -2.64 2.15 0.63
CA LEU A 268 -3.09 3.51 0.89
C LEU A 268 -2.78 4.41 -0.31
N ALA A 269 -3.82 4.78 -1.06
CA ALA A 269 -3.71 5.71 -2.18
C ALA A 269 -4.35 7.06 -1.85
N GLY A 270 -3.50 8.05 -1.57
CA GLY A 270 -3.93 9.42 -1.28
C GLY A 270 -4.28 10.22 -2.54
N GLN A 271 -4.78 11.45 -2.33
CA GLN A 271 -4.94 12.40 -3.42
C GLN A 271 -3.57 12.98 -3.80
N THR A 272 -3.16 12.84 -5.06
CA THR A 272 -1.83 13.22 -5.58
C THR A 272 -1.38 14.60 -5.15
N LYS A 273 -2.23 15.62 -5.29
CA LYS A 273 -1.89 17.01 -4.96
C LYS A 273 -1.59 17.21 -3.47
N ARG A 274 -2.19 16.40 -2.58
CA ARG A 274 -1.96 16.49 -1.12
C ARG A 274 -0.59 15.98 -0.72
N MET A 275 0.09 15.18 -1.56
CA MET A 275 1.48 14.81 -1.32
C MET A 275 2.42 16.01 -1.57
N VAL A 276 2.01 16.95 -2.41
CA VAL A 276 2.84 18.10 -2.83
C VAL A 276 2.56 19.36 -2.03
N VAL A 277 1.28 19.75 -1.93
CA VAL A 277 0.86 20.97 -1.25
C VAL A 277 1.01 20.78 0.26
N GLU A 278 1.90 21.56 0.88
CA GLU A 278 2.34 21.37 2.27
C GLU A 278 1.19 21.37 3.29
N SER A 279 0.29 22.34 3.25
CA SER A 279 -0.86 22.38 4.19
C SER A 279 -1.72 21.12 4.07
N ALA A 280 -2.08 20.74 2.85
CA ALA A 280 -2.87 19.54 2.59
C ALA A 280 -2.10 18.24 2.90
N ARG A 281 -0.77 18.26 2.80
CA ARG A 281 0.11 17.18 3.23
C ARG A 281 0.05 16.99 4.73
N ASN A 282 0.15 18.08 5.49
CA ASN A 282 0.13 18.06 6.95
C ASN A 282 -1.21 17.55 7.50
N ASP A 283 -2.34 17.92 6.90
CA ASP A 283 -3.63 17.32 7.22
C ASP A 283 -3.60 15.79 7.04
N THR A 284 -3.10 15.32 5.89
CA THR A 284 -3.06 13.88 5.59
C THR A 284 -2.12 13.13 6.54
N LEU A 285 -1.01 13.77 6.90
CA LEU A 285 -0.05 13.27 7.88
C LEU A 285 -0.68 13.12 9.26
N PHE A 286 -1.45 14.14 9.70
CA PHE A 286 -2.18 14.11 10.96
C PHE A 286 -3.12 12.91 11.02
N GLU A 287 -3.92 12.67 9.97
CA GLU A 287 -4.86 11.55 9.92
C GLU A 287 -4.15 10.20 9.87
N LEU A 288 -3.05 10.10 9.12
CA LEU A 288 -2.25 8.88 9.05
C LEU A 288 -1.72 8.46 10.42
N VAL A 289 -1.20 9.42 11.19
CA VAL A 289 -0.62 9.14 12.52
C VAL A 289 -1.68 8.95 13.59
N ASN A 290 -2.71 9.80 13.63
CA ASN A 290 -3.66 9.82 14.75
C ASN A 290 -4.86 8.90 14.56
N SER A 291 -5.17 8.50 13.33
CA SER A 291 -6.34 7.65 13.04
C SER A 291 -5.97 6.34 12.36
N TYR A 292 -5.16 6.38 11.29
CA TYR A 292 -4.78 5.14 10.60
C TYR A 292 -3.80 4.29 11.42
N ALA A 293 -2.74 4.87 11.99
CA ALA A 293 -1.70 4.10 12.67
C ALA A 293 -2.22 3.22 13.82
N PRO A 294 -3.16 3.67 14.69
CA PRO A 294 -3.77 2.79 15.68
C PRO A 294 -4.48 1.58 15.07
N MET A 295 -5.26 1.78 14.00
CA MET A 295 -5.97 0.70 13.33
C MET A 295 -5.01 -0.24 12.58
N LEU A 296 -3.98 0.32 11.94
CA LEU A 296 -2.93 -0.45 11.28
C LEU A 296 -2.19 -1.32 12.28
N ASN A 297 -1.74 -0.75 13.40
CA ASN A 297 -1.07 -1.47 14.48
C ASN A 297 -1.93 -2.64 14.99
N GLN A 298 -3.23 -2.40 15.22
CA GLN A 298 -4.15 -3.45 15.66
C GLN A 298 -4.37 -4.54 14.59
N SER A 299 -4.42 -4.18 13.31
CA SER A 299 -4.59 -5.15 12.22
C SER A 299 -3.36 -6.02 11.97
N GLY A 300 -2.17 -5.57 12.38
CA GLY A 300 -0.89 -6.22 12.08
C GLY A 300 -0.42 -6.11 10.63
N ALA A 301 -1.19 -5.46 9.76
CA ALA A 301 -0.91 -5.35 8.33
C ALA A 301 0.22 -4.36 8.00
N ILE A 302 0.96 -4.62 6.92
CA ILE A 302 2.01 -3.72 6.44
C ILE A 302 1.36 -2.60 5.60
N PRO A 303 1.53 -1.32 5.96
CA PRO A 303 1.05 -0.23 5.12
C PRO A 303 1.87 -0.13 3.82
N LEU A 304 1.19 -0.15 2.68
CA LEU A 304 1.77 0.07 1.36
C LEU A 304 1.27 1.41 0.83
N LEU A 305 2.12 2.43 0.88
CA LEU A 305 1.82 3.77 0.39
C LEU A 305 2.06 3.85 -1.12
N VAL A 306 1.07 4.34 -1.87
CA VAL A 306 1.21 4.54 -3.32
C VAL A 306 1.81 5.92 -3.59
N ASP A 307 2.95 6.00 -4.28
CA ASP A 307 3.43 7.25 -4.86
C ASP A 307 2.69 7.51 -6.19
N THR A 308 1.54 8.18 -6.13
CA THR A 308 0.69 8.32 -7.33
C THR A 308 1.44 8.97 -8.50
N HIS A 309 1.00 8.73 -9.74
CA HIS A 309 1.66 9.32 -10.90
C HIS A 309 1.46 10.84 -10.99
N ALA A 310 2.49 11.53 -11.49
CA ALA A 310 2.34 12.92 -11.93
C ALA A 310 1.57 12.97 -13.25
N PHE A 311 0.85 14.05 -13.44
CA PHE A 311 0.12 14.37 -14.66
C PHE A 311 0.36 15.81 -15.07
N TRP A 312 0.04 16.15 -16.32
CA TRP A 312 0.02 17.53 -16.78
C TRP A 312 -1.21 17.75 -17.64
N SER A 313 -2.15 18.58 -17.16
CA SER A 313 -3.47 18.72 -17.77
C SER A 313 -3.97 20.15 -17.67
N ASP A 314 -4.46 20.68 -18.80
CA ASP A 314 -5.10 22.00 -18.87
C ASP A 314 -6.46 22.03 -18.16
N SER A 315 -7.01 20.85 -17.81
CA SER A 315 -8.31 20.74 -17.14
C SER A 315 -8.26 20.95 -15.63
N THR A 316 -7.06 21.14 -15.06
CA THR A 316 -6.87 21.24 -13.61
C THR A 316 -5.79 22.24 -13.24
N ASN A 317 -5.90 22.81 -12.04
CA ASN A 317 -4.90 23.76 -11.55
C ASN A 317 -3.57 23.03 -11.24
N MET A 318 -2.53 23.36 -12.00
CA MET A 318 -1.17 22.83 -11.84
C MET A 318 -0.25 23.73 -10.99
N THR A 319 -0.75 24.89 -10.56
CA THR A 319 0.02 25.86 -9.77
C THR A 319 0.55 25.22 -8.48
N GLY A 320 1.84 25.42 -8.21
CA GLY A 320 2.48 24.95 -6.98
C GLY A 320 2.78 23.45 -6.93
N LEU A 321 2.54 22.71 -8.02
CA LEU A 321 2.84 21.27 -8.09
C LEU A 321 4.24 20.96 -8.62
N GLY A 322 4.91 21.94 -9.23
CA GLY A 322 6.11 21.80 -10.02
C GLY A 322 5.95 22.55 -11.35
N ASN A 323 6.99 22.61 -12.17
CA ASN A 323 6.95 23.28 -13.48
C ASN A 323 6.73 22.29 -14.64
N ASP A 324 6.87 20.99 -14.38
CA ASP A 324 6.78 19.93 -15.35
C ASP A 324 6.47 18.57 -14.67
N VAL A 325 6.30 17.52 -15.48
CA VAL A 325 6.05 16.15 -15.01
C VAL A 325 7.17 15.64 -14.09
N PRO A 326 8.48 15.76 -14.42
CA PRO A 326 9.54 15.31 -13.52
C PRO A 326 9.57 16.02 -12.16
N SER A 327 9.41 17.35 -12.13
CA SER A 327 9.37 18.13 -10.87
C SER A 327 8.15 17.77 -10.03
N PHE A 328 6.99 17.55 -10.66
CA PHE A 328 5.79 17.12 -9.96
C PHE A 328 5.96 15.71 -9.38
N THR A 329 6.55 14.78 -10.14
CA THR A 329 6.90 13.44 -9.63
C THR A 329 7.84 13.53 -8.41
N ALA A 330 8.91 14.33 -8.48
CA ALA A 330 9.82 14.49 -7.34
C ALA A 330 9.12 15.04 -6.09
N ASN A 331 8.24 16.02 -6.25
CA ASN A 331 7.46 16.57 -5.14
C ASN A 331 6.52 15.53 -4.53
N ILE A 332 5.87 14.69 -5.35
CA ILE A 332 5.04 13.57 -4.86
C ILE A 332 5.89 12.59 -4.05
N GLN A 333 7.07 12.23 -4.57
CA GLN A 333 7.98 11.31 -3.89
C GLN A 333 8.47 11.85 -2.54
N ASN A 334 8.72 13.14 -2.44
CA ASN A 334 9.06 13.74 -1.14
C ASN A 334 7.88 13.65 -0.18
N GLY A 335 6.67 13.95 -0.64
CA GLY A 335 5.46 13.88 0.17
C GLY A 335 5.17 12.49 0.72
N VAL A 336 5.22 11.46 -0.13
CA VAL A 336 4.96 10.08 0.29
C VAL A 336 6.07 9.55 1.22
N LYS A 337 7.33 9.97 1.05
CA LYS A 337 8.42 9.65 1.99
C LYS A 337 8.17 10.24 3.37
N VAL A 338 7.62 11.46 3.45
CA VAL A 338 7.20 12.05 4.74
C VAL A 338 6.11 11.18 5.40
N TYR A 339 5.12 10.70 4.63
CA TYR A 339 4.11 9.78 5.17
C TYR A 339 4.71 8.47 5.67
N ALA A 340 5.62 7.87 4.89
CA ALA A 340 6.27 6.62 5.25
C ALA A 340 7.12 6.77 6.52
N SER A 341 7.92 7.83 6.62
CA SER A 341 8.74 8.10 7.80
C SER A 341 7.88 8.25 9.06
N ALA A 342 6.80 9.04 8.99
CA ALA A 342 5.95 9.26 10.15
C ALA A 342 5.20 8.00 10.60
N LEU A 343 4.73 7.16 9.66
CA LEU A 343 4.15 5.86 10.02
C LEU A 343 5.20 4.92 10.63
N ALA A 344 6.43 4.92 10.10
CA ALA A 344 7.52 4.09 10.63
C ALA A 344 7.94 4.46 12.06
N GLU A 345 7.72 5.72 12.47
CA GLU A 345 8.00 6.18 13.84
C GLU A 345 7.01 5.63 14.88
N VAL A 346 5.76 5.36 14.46
CA VAL A 346 4.67 4.99 15.38
C VAL A 346 4.21 3.53 15.25
N LEU A 347 4.59 2.85 14.17
CA LEU A 347 4.28 1.43 13.94
C LEU A 347 5.45 0.52 14.36
N PRO A 348 5.18 -0.74 14.75
CA PRO A 348 6.24 -1.69 15.02
C PRO A 348 7.05 -1.99 13.75
N ARG A 349 8.32 -2.39 13.92
CA ARG A 349 9.23 -2.68 12.79
C ARG A 349 8.70 -3.74 11.83
N SER A 350 7.89 -4.69 12.30
CA SER A 350 7.24 -5.71 11.46
C SER A 350 6.19 -5.13 10.51
N GLN A 351 5.72 -3.91 10.76
CA GLN A 351 4.77 -3.15 9.95
C GLN A 351 5.43 -1.92 9.33
N ALA A 352 6.75 -1.95 9.13
CA ALA A 352 7.46 -0.85 8.50
C ALA A 352 6.81 -0.55 7.13
N PRO A 353 6.36 0.70 6.89
CA PRO A 353 5.64 1.05 5.68
C PRO A 353 6.54 0.92 4.45
N ILE A 354 5.96 0.43 3.36
CA ILE A 354 6.62 0.32 2.06
C ILE A 354 5.97 1.28 1.06
N ILE A 355 6.75 1.74 0.07
CA ILE A 355 6.26 2.64 -0.98
C ILE A 355 6.20 1.85 -2.29
N ALA A 356 5.05 1.86 -2.95
CA ALA A 356 4.92 1.39 -4.33
C ALA A 356 5.26 2.52 -5.31
N PRO A 357 6.35 2.40 -6.11
CA PRO A 357 6.92 3.46 -6.93
C PRO A 357 6.20 3.65 -8.30
N VAL A 358 4.88 3.80 -8.28
CA VAL A 358 4.03 4.03 -9.47
C VAL A 358 4.42 5.31 -10.20
N GLY A 359 4.70 6.39 -9.48
CA GLY A 359 5.08 7.67 -10.08
C GLY A 359 6.39 7.60 -10.85
N LEU A 360 7.37 6.84 -10.34
CA LEU A 360 8.61 6.58 -11.07
C LEU A 360 8.41 5.70 -12.30
N ALA A 361 7.53 4.72 -12.23
CA ALA A 361 7.19 3.90 -13.39
C ALA A 361 6.58 4.76 -14.50
N TYR A 362 5.65 5.65 -14.18
CA TYR A 362 5.07 6.59 -15.16
C TYR A 362 6.11 7.57 -15.70
N LEU A 363 6.98 8.12 -14.85
CA LEU A 363 8.06 9.01 -15.29
C LEU A 363 9.05 8.29 -16.21
N THR A 364 9.32 7.00 -15.98
CA THR A 364 10.15 6.18 -16.87
C THR A 364 9.53 6.10 -18.27
N VAL A 365 8.21 5.86 -18.37
CA VAL A 365 7.52 5.86 -19.67
C VAL A 365 7.54 7.25 -20.30
N TRP A 366 7.34 8.31 -19.51
CA TRP A 366 7.42 9.70 -20.00
C TRP A 366 8.76 10.01 -20.67
N GLU A 367 9.87 9.56 -20.08
CA GLU A 367 11.22 9.81 -20.56
C GLU A 367 11.56 9.00 -21.83
N GLU A 368 11.12 7.74 -21.89
CA GLU A 368 11.54 6.80 -22.93
C GLU A 368 10.56 6.69 -24.11
N ASN A 369 9.26 6.88 -23.86
CA ASN A 369 8.20 6.73 -24.84
C ASN A 369 7.01 7.65 -24.51
N TYR A 370 7.16 8.93 -24.87
CA TYR A 370 6.18 9.97 -24.55
C TYR A 370 4.79 9.71 -25.17
N ASP A 371 4.71 9.12 -26.35
CA ASP A 371 3.42 8.80 -26.98
C ASP A 371 2.67 7.73 -26.18
N LEU A 372 3.36 6.67 -25.75
CA LEU A 372 2.77 5.67 -24.85
C LEU A 372 2.45 6.26 -23.47
N TRP A 373 3.27 7.18 -22.96
CA TRP A 373 2.98 7.87 -21.70
C TRP A 373 1.63 8.60 -21.76
N ARG A 374 1.31 9.27 -22.88
CA ARG A 374 0.00 9.90 -23.05
C ARG A 374 -1.14 8.89 -23.06
N MET A 375 -0.89 7.67 -23.55
CA MET A 375 -1.88 6.59 -23.53
C MET A 375 -2.12 6.02 -22.13
N LEU A 376 -1.25 6.28 -21.14
CA LEU A 376 -1.47 5.88 -19.75
C LEU A 376 -2.65 6.60 -19.10
N PHE A 377 -3.17 7.66 -19.72
CA PHE A 377 -4.25 8.48 -19.17
C PHE A 377 -5.55 8.35 -19.98
N VAL A 378 -6.68 8.49 -19.30
CA VAL A 378 -7.94 8.80 -19.99
C VAL A 378 -7.91 10.25 -20.49
N ARG A 379 -8.99 10.68 -21.15
CA ARG A 379 -9.07 11.98 -21.85
C ARG A 379 -8.75 13.20 -20.98
N ASP A 380 -8.94 13.12 -19.66
CA ASP A 380 -8.64 14.23 -18.76
C ASP A 380 -7.14 14.43 -18.49
N MET A 381 -6.28 13.52 -18.98
CA MET A 381 -4.84 13.53 -18.74
C MET A 381 -4.48 13.48 -17.25
N VAL A 382 -5.38 13.01 -16.38
CA VAL A 382 -5.20 12.92 -14.93
C VAL A 382 -5.35 11.48 -14.47
N HIS A 383 -6.48 10.84 -14.81
CA HIS A 383 -6.78 9.48 -14.36
C HIS A 383 -6.20 8.43 -15.31
N ALA A 384 -5.87 7.27 -14.76
CA ALA A 384 -5.28 6.18 -15.52
C ALA A 384 -6.27 5.61 -16.55
N SER A 385 -5.79 5.35 -17.78
CA SER A 385 -6.47 4.48 -18.73
C SER A 385 -6.25 3.00 -18.36
N VAL A 386 -6.72 2.08 -19.19
CA VAL A 386 -6.37 0.65 -19.09
C VAL A 386 -4.85 0.43 -19.13
N TYR A 387 -4.11 1.17 -19.96
CA TYR A 387 -2.65 1.09 -20.02
C TYR A 387 -2.02 1.53 -18.69
N GLY A 388 -2.51 2.65 -18.15
CA GLY A 388 -2.06 3.19 -16.88
C GLY A 388 -2.37 2.25 -15.70
N SER A 389 -3.59 1.72 -15.65
CA SER A 389 -4.02 0.76 -14.62
C SER A 389 -3.22 -0.55 -14.71
N PHE A 390 -2.89 -1.02 -15.90
CA PHE A 390 -2.03 -2.21 -16.08
C PHE A 390 -0.61 -1.97 -15.54
N LEU A 391 0.01 -0.83 -15.87
CA LEU A 391 1.32 -0.47 -15.33
C LEU A 391 1.28 -0.35 -13.80
N PHE A 392 0.26 0.30 -13.25
CA PHE A 392 0.06 0.45 -11.82
C PHE A 392 -0.10 -0.93 -11.15
N ALA A 393 -0.94 -1.82 -11.70
CA ALA A 393 -1.10 -3.18 -11.18
C ALA A 393 0.22 -3.97 -11.19
N CYS A 394 1.03 -3.84 -12.25
CA CYS A 394 2.37 -4.46 -12.30
C CYS A 394 3.28 -3.94 -11.17
N VAL A 395 3.29 -2.64 -10.91
CA VAL A 395 4.09 -2.04 -9.83
C VAL A 395 3.62 -2.54 -8.46
N LEU A 396 2.31 -2.54 -8.20
CA LEU A 396 1.75 -3.06 -6.94
C LEU A 396 2.07 -4.54 -6.75
N TYR A 397 1.86 -5.36 -7.78
CA TYR A 397 2.13 -6.79 -7.73
C TYR A 397 3.59 -7.05 -7.36
N MET A 398 4.53 -6.41 -8.08
CA MET A 398 5.96 -6.59 -7.82
C MET A 398 6.39 -6.05 -6.45
N THR A 399 5.68 -5.04 -5.93
CA THR A 399 5.94 -4.50 -4.58
C THR A 399 5.47 -5.46 -3.49
N ILE A 400 4.30 -6.11 -3.67
CA ILE A 400 3.72 -7.06 -2.71
C ILE A 400 4.49 -8.39 -2.71
N PHE A 401 4.76 -8.91 -3.89
CA PHE A 401 5.34 -10.24 -4.06
C PHE A 401 6.87 -10.25 -4.10
N GLY A 402 7.51 -9.11 -4.38
CA GLY A 402 8.97 -9.01 -4.47
C GLY A 402 9.57 -9.69 -5.71
N HIS A 403 8.73 -10.13 -6.66
CA HIS A 403 9.16 -10.74 -7.90
C HIS A 403 8.31 -10.26 -9.08
N ARG A 404 8.82 -10.49 -10.29
CA ARG A 404 8.14 -10.09 -11.53
C ARG A 404 6.90 -10.94 -11.78
N LEU A 405 5.99 -10.47 -12.63
CA LEU A 405 5.00 -11.34 -13.26
C LEU A 405 5.72 -12.32 -14.23
N PRO A 406 5.24 -13.57 -14.37
CA PRO A 406 5.69 -14.49 -15.41
C PRO A 406 5.49 -13.89 -16.81
N ASP A 407 6.45 -14.15 -17.70
CA ASP A 407 6.43 -13.56 -19.05
C ASP A 407 5.24 -14.08 -19.89
N ASN A 408 4.76 -15.29 -19.60
CA ASN A 408 3.69 -15.99 -20.33
C ASN A 408 2.27 -15.71 -19.83
N ASP A 409 2.10 -14.90 -18.79
CA ASP A 409 0.79 -14.73 -18.14
C ASP A 409 -0.25 -14.01 -18.99
N PHE A 410 0.20 -13.13 -19.89
CA PHE A 410 -0.66 -12.39 -20.81
C PHE A 410 0.03 -12.31 -22.17
N GLN A 411 -0.62 -12.81 -23.21
CA GLN A 411 -0.09 -12.98 -24.57
C GLN A 411 -0.86 -12.21 -25.64
N PHE A 412 -2.12 -11.82 -25.38
CA PHE A 412 -2.96 -11.10 -26.34
C PHE A 412 -3.84 -10.02 -25.69
N PRO A 413 -4.25 -8.97 -26.43
CA PRO A 413 -5.15 -7.95 -25.92
C PRO A 413 -6.47 -8.48 -25.33
N SER A 414 -6.98 -9.61 -25.83
CA SER A 414 -8.16 -10.28 -25.26
C SER A 414 -7.90 -10.80 -23.84
N GLU A 415 -6.72 -11.36 -23.59
CA GLU A 415 -6.33 -11.82 -22.25
C GLU A 415 -6.08 -10.64 -21.30
N VAL A 416 -5.65 -9.49 -21.83
CA VAL A 416 -5.61 -8.25 -21.05
C VAL A 416 -7.00 -7.79 -20.73
N ALA A 417 -7.94 -7.83 -21.68
CA ALA A 417 -9.34 -7.51 -21.39
C ALA A 417 -9.91 -8.40 -20.28
N ASP A 418 -9.49 -9.67 -20.22
CA ASP A 418 -9.87 -10.59 -19.16
C ASP A 418 -9.40 -10.15 -17.76
N LEU A 419 -8.26 -9.43 -17.65
CA LEU A 419 -7.84 -8.81 -16.38
C LEU A 419 -8.86 -7.80 -15.83
N PHE A 420 -9.63 -7.18 -16.72
CA PHE A 420 -10.62 -6.16 -16.40
C PHE A 420 -12.05 -6.69 -16.51
N ALA A 421 -12.25 -7.95 -16.88
CA ALA A 421 -13.58 -8.53 -17.12
C ALA A 421 -14.45 -8.55 -15.86
N THR A 422 -13.82 -8.67 -14.68
CA THR A 422 -14.49 -8.65 -13.37
C THR A 422 -14.47 -7.28 -12.70
N SER A 423 -13.91 -6.25 -13.33
CA SER A 423 -13.96 -4.89 -12.81
C SER A 423 -15.42 -4.46 -12.65
N ARG A 424 -15.77 -3.98 -11.46
CA ARG A 424 -17.12 -3.45 -11.15
C ARG A 424 -17.46 -2.29 -12.05
N LYS A 425 -16.46 -1.50 -12.47
CA LYS A 425 -16.62 -0.45 -13.46
C LYS A 425 -15.31 -0.15 -14.19
N LEU A 426 -15.36 -0.12 -15.52
CA LEU A 426 -14.33 0.48 -16.36
C LEU A 426 -14.70 1.91 -16.69
N VAL A 427 -13.73 2.82 -16.62
CA VAL A 427 -13.95 4.25 -16.81
C VAL A 427 -13.39 4.65 -18.17
N GLY A 428 -14.21 5.37 -18.96
CA GLY A 428 -13.83 5.90 -20.27
C GLY A 428 -14.21 4.98 -21.42
N GLY A 429 -15.41 5.18 -21.97
CA GLY A 429 -15.98 4.62 -23.22
C GLY A 429 -15.25 3.44 -23.89
N ASN A 430 -14.84 3.62 -25.16
CA ASN A 430 -14.11 2.60 -25.90
C ASN A 430 -12.75 2.34 -25.24
N HIS A 431 -12.61 1.17 -24.62
CA HIS A 431 -11.38 0.75 -23.97
C HIS A 431 -10.40 0.21 -25.02
N TYR A 432 -9.27 0.90 -25.17
CA TYR A 432 -8.13 0.37 -25.90
C TYR A 432 -7.24 -0.39 -24.91
N PHE A 433 -6.86 -1.61 -25.27
CA PHE A 433 -5.97 -2.45 -24.48
C PHE A 433 -4.55 -2.40 -25.07
N PRO A 434 -3.50 -2.51 -24.25
CA PRO A 434 -2.12 -2.61 -24.73
C PRO A 434 -1.92 -3.85 -25.59
N SER A 435 -1.14 -3.70 -26.65
CA SER A 435 -0.58 -4.80 -27.42
C SER A 435 0.42 -5.61 -26.58
N GLN A 436 0.85 -6.77 -27.10
CA GLN A 436 1.82 -7.62 -26.41
C GLN A 436 3.18 -6.93 -26.21
N GLU A 437 3.61 -6.14 -27.19
CA GLU A 437 4.86 -5.38 -27.13
C GLU A 437 4.76 -4.29 -26.06
N GLU A 438 3.67 -3.52 -26.05
CA GLU A 438 3.43 -2.47 -25.06
C GLU A 438 3.32 -3.05 -23.65
N MET A 439 2.61 -4.16 -23.47
CA MET A 439 2.59 -4.86 -22.19
C MET A 439 3.97 -5.31 -21.73
N SER A 440 4.75 -5.89 -22.64
CA SER A 440 6.10 -6.35 -22.32
C SER A 440 6.99 -5.18 -21.91
N TYR A 441 6.86 -4.04 -22.61
CA TYR A 441 7.51 -2.79 -22.25
C TYR A 441 7.07 -2.31 -20.86
N LEU A 442 5.77 -2.21 -20.57
CA LEU A 442 5.23 -1.75 -19.28
C LEU A 442 5.64 -2.68 -18.11
N LYS A 443 5.58 -4.00 -18.30
CA LYS A 443 6.10 -4.99 -17.33
C LYS A 443 7.58 -4.78 -17.06
N ASN A 444 8.38 -4.51 -18.10
CA ASN A 444 9.81 -4.25 -17.96
C ASN A 444 10.11 -2.93 -17.26
N VAL A 445 9.30 -1.88 -17.47
CA VAL A 445 9.37 -0.64 -16.72
C VAL A 445 9.13 -0.90 -15.23
N ALA A 446 8.02 -1.56 -14.88
CA ALA A 446 7.71 -1.92 -13.49
C ALA A 446 8.84 -2.74 -12.85
N LYS A 447 9.36 -3.75 -13.55
CA LYS A 447 10.49 -4.57 -13.09
C LYS A 447 11.74 -3.74 -12.81
N ARG A 448 12.11 -2.82 -13.70
CA ARG A 448 13.29 -1.97 -13.51
C ARG A 448 13.11 -1.06 -12.29
N VAL A 449 11.96 -0.42 -12.15
CA VAL A 449 11.71 0.51 -11.06
C VAL A 449 11.60 -0.22 -9.72
N VAL A 450 10.76 -1.25 -9.62
CA VAL A 450 10.46 -1.92 -8.34
C VAL A 450 11.60 -2.86 -7.93
N LEU A 451 12.02 -3.76 -8.82
CA LEU A 451 12.93 -4.85 -8.45
C LEU A 451 14.41 -4.51 -8.65
N LYS A 452 14.72 -3.50 -9.46
CA LYS A 452 16.10 -3.05 -9.70
C LYS A 452 16.40 -1.66 -9.14
N GLY A 453 15.42 -1.00 -8.53
CA GLY A 453 15.59 0.36 -7.97
C GLY A 453 15.95 1.41 -9.03
N TYR A 454 15.51 1.24 -10.27
CA TYR A 454 15.78 2.22 -11.33
C TYR A 454 15.12 3.57 -11.02
N VAL A 455 15.90 4.64 -11.12
CA VAL A 455 15.44 6.02 -10.98
C VAL A 455 15.68 6.74 -12.32
N PRO A 456 14.63 7.27 -12.99
CA PRO A 456 14.77 8.01 -14.23
C PRO A 456 15.72 9.21 -14.09
N PRO A 457 16.69 9.40 -15.00
CA PRO A 457 17.54 10.59 -15.07
C PRO A 457 16.81 11.92 -15.06
N SER A 458 15.60 11.97 -15.61
CA SER A 458 14.73 13.15 -15.61
C SER A 458 14.27 13.56 -14.21
N LEU A 459 14.25 12.66 -13.22
CA LEU A 459 13.85 12.98 -11.86
C LEU A 459 14.86 13.97 -11.25
N PRO A 460 14.44 15.19 -10.87
CA PRO A 460 15.34 16.16 -10.27
C PRO A 460 16.02 15.59 -9.03
N ARG A 461 17.36 15.59 -9.02
CA ARG A 461 18.11 15.36 -7.80
C ARG A 461 17.95 16.61 -6.96
N HIS A 462 17.28 16.53 -5.83
CA HIS A 462 17.42 17.58 -4.83
C HIS A 462 18.90 17.67 -4.48
N SER A 463 19.54 18.79 -4.85
CA SER A 463 20.77 19.18 -4.21
C SER A 463 20.44 19.22 -2.73
N SER A 464 21.00 18.28 -1.97
CA SER A 464 21.02 18.35 -0.52
C SER A 464 21.80 19.63 -0.18
N ASN A 465 21.09 20.76 -0.15
CA ASN A 465 21.63 21.95 0.48
C ASN A 465 21.80 21.57 1.95
N ARG A 466 23.07 21.50 2.34
CA ARG A 466 23.54 21.30 3.70
C ARG A 466 22.95 22.31 4.65
#